data_AF-A0A5C3QV24-F1
#
_entry.id   AF-A0A5C3QV24-F1
#
_cell.length_a   1.000
_cell.length_b   1.000
_cell.length_c   1.000
_cell.angle_alpha   90.00
_cell.angle_beta   90.00
_cell.angle_gamma   90.00
#
_symmetry.space_group_name_H-M   'P 1'
#
loop_
_entity.id
_entity.type
_entity.pdbx_description
1 polymer ?
#
loop_
_entity_poly.entity_id
_entity_poly.type
_entity_poly.pdbx_seq_one_letter_code
_entity_poly.pdbx_strand_id
1 'polypeptide(L)' 'MPPSSKPPNPYLFGLLLAISFSTFYLVNKHRERTSPASAGPRQLDHPLVPPRHKEEHA' A
#
# COMPACT_ATOMS: atom_id res chain seq x y z
N MET A 1 21.64 39.32 -11.66
CA MET A 1 20.56 39.25 -10.65
C MET A 1 20.16 37.80 -10.49
N PRO A 2 20.18 37.22 -9.28
CA PRO A 2 19.60 35.90 -9.08
C PRO A 2 18.10 35.96 -9.43
N PRO A 3 17.53 34.92 -10.08
CA PRO A 3 16.11 34.91 -10.36
C PRO A 3 15.34 34.98 -9.04
N SER A 4 14.41 35.92 -8.95
CA SER A 4 13.48 36.01 -7.82
C SER A 4 12.57 34.78 -7.85
N SER A 5 12.90 33.78 -7.03
CA SER A 5 12.09 32.59 -6.87
C SER A 5 10.87 32.94 -6.02
N LYS A 6 9.70 33.00 -6.66
CA LYS A 6 8.42 33.07 -5.94
C LYS A 6 8.30 31.82 -5.06
N PRO A 7 7.89 31.96 -3.79
CA PRO A 7 7.73 30.81 -2.92
C PRO A 7 6.68 29.85 -3.49
N PRO A 8 6.82 28.54 -3.25
CA PRO A 8 5.86 27.55 -3.75
C PRO A 8 4.48 27.81 -3.14
N ASN A 9 3.44 27.69 -3.98
CA ASN A 9 2.07 27.90 -3.54
C ASN A 9 1.63 26.75 -2.60
N PRO A 10 1.26 27.04 -1.33
CA PRO A 10 0.89 26.01 -0.36
C PRO A 10 -0.34 25.20 -0.79
N TYR A 11 -1.26 25.79 -1.57
CA TYR A 11 -2.43 25.07 -2.10
C TYR A 11 -2.04 24.00 -3.11
N LEU A 12 -1.01 24.25 -3.94
CA LEU A 12 -0.51 23.24 -4.88
C LEU A 12 0.11 22.07 -4.12
N PHE A 13 0.81 22.35 -3.02
CA PHE A 13 1.35 21.31 -2.17
C PHE A 13 0.25 20.48 -1.48
N GLY A 14 -0.76 21.15 -0.92
CA GLY A 14 -1.92 20.47 -0.32
C GLY A 14 -2.68 19.60 -1.33
N LEU A 15 -2.89 20.11 -2.55
CA LEU A 15 -3.52 19.38 -3.64
C LEU A 15 -2.70 18.13 -4.00
N LEU A 16 -1.38 18.26 -4.15
CA LEU A 16 -0.50 17.16 -4.47
C LEU A 16 -0.56 16.05 -3.41
N LEU A 17 -0.55 16.43 -2.13
CA LEU A 17 -0.70 15.49 -1.02
C LEU A 17 -2.05 14.78 -1.05
N ALA A 18 -3.14 15.52 -1.24
CA ALA A 18 -4.49 14.96 -1.29
C ALA A 18 -4.63 13.93 -2.42
N ILE A 19 -4.14 14.26 -3.63
CA ILE A 19 -4.16 13.37 -4.79
C ILE A 19 -3.32 12.12 -4.54
N SER A 20 -2.14 12.29 -3.94
CA SER A 20 -1.23 11.17 -3.65
C SER A 20 -1.88 10.20 -2.66
N PHE A 21 -2.45 10.74 -1.57
CA PHE A 21 -3.15 9.95 -0.56
C PHE A 21 -4.38 9.24 -1.13
N SER A 22 -5.23 9.95 -1.89
CA SER A 22 -6.44 9.35 -2.47
C SER A 22 -6.11 8.23 -3.45
N THR A 23 -5.07 8.43 -4.27
CA THR A 23 -4.63 7.41 -5.23
C THR A 23 -4.14 6.16 -4.51
N PHE A 24 -3.30 6.33 -3.49
CA PHE A 24 -2.80 5.21 -2.68
C PHE A 24 -3.94 4.46 -1.97
N TYR A 25 -4.89 5.19 -1.38
CA TYR A 25 -6.05 4.60 -0.72
C TYR A 25 -6.89 3.75 -1.68
N LEU A 26 -7.23 4.31 -2.86
CA LEU A 26 -8.04 3.61 -3.86
C LEU A 26 -7.34 2.35 -4.38
N VAL A 27 -6.03 2.44 -4.65
CA VAL A 27 -5.24 1.29 -5.10
C VAL A 27 -5.25 0.18 -4.04
N ASN A 28 -4.99 0.50 -2.78
CA ASN A 28 -5.04 -0.51 -1.71
C ASN A 28 -6.44 -1.09 -1.54
N LYS A 29 -7.47 -0.24 -1.57
CA LYS A 29 -8.85 -0.72 -1.43
C LYS A 29 -9.27 -1.65 -2.56
N HIS A 30 -8.80 -1.38 -3.77
CA HIS A 30 -9.00 -2.26 -4.91
C HIS A 30 -8.26 -3.59 -4.72
N ARG A 31 -6.99 -3.55 -4.30
CA ARG A 31 -6.18 -4.75 -4.03
C ARG A 31 -6.76 -5.63 -2.94
N GLU A 32 -7.37 -5.08 -1.89
CA GLU A 32 -8.08 -5.86 -0.87
C GLU A 32 -9.16 -6.76 -1.48
N ARG A 33 -9.83 -6.31 -2.55
CA ARG A 33 -10.89 -7.06 -3.21
C ARG A 33 -10.37 -8.03 -4.26
N THR A 34 -9.32 -7.66 -5.00
CA THR A 34 -8.84 -8.44 -6.15
C THR A 34 -7.69 -9.39 -5.81
N SER A 35 -6.84 -9.05 -4.85
CA SER A 35 -5.65 -9.81 -4.48
C SER A 35 -5.30 -9.54 -3.01
N PRO A 36 -6.11 -10.02 -2.05
CA PRO A 36 -5.83 -9.80 -0.65
C PRO A 36 -4.47 -10.41 -0.27
N ALA A 37 -3.69 -9.69 0.53
CA ALA A 37 -2.35 -10.14 0.95
C ALA A 37 -2.38 -11.49 1.69
N SER A 38 -3.51 -11.86 2.29
CA SER A 38 -3.73 -13.17 2.92
C SER A 38 -3.85 -14.33 1.94
N ALA A 39 -4.15 -14.07 0.67
CA ALA A 39 -4.25 -15.08 -0.39
C ALA A 39 -2.94 -15.32 -1.14
N GLY A 40 -1.92 -14.47 -0.92
CA GLY A 40 -0.60 -14.66 -1.50
C GLY A 40 0.06 -15.94 -0.96
N PRO A 41 0.89 -16.62 -1.77
CA PRO A 41 1.73 -17.69 -1.26
C PRO A 41 2.60 -17.12 -0.13
N ARG A 42 2.49 -17.70 1.07
CA ARG A 42 3.39 -17.33 2.16
C ARG A 42 4.81 -17.65 1.72
N GLN A 43 5.75 -16.73 1.99
CA GLN A 43 7.17 -17.11 1.99
C GLN A 43 7.28 -18.36 2.84
N LEU A 44 7.99 -19.38 2.31
CA LEU A 44 8.26 -20.64 2.99
C LEU A 44 8.56 -20.31 4.45
N ASP A 45 7.63 -20.69 5.33
CA ASP A 45 7.75 -20.36 6.74
C ASP A 45 9.11 -20.91 7.21
N HIS A 46 9.82 -20.15 8.05
CA HIS A 46 11.12 -20.55 8.59
C HIS A 46 11.05 -22.01 9.07
N PRO A 47 12.11 -22.83 8.94
CA PRO A 47 12.06 -24.27 9.28
C PRO A 47 11.67 -24.59 10.74
N LEU A 48 11.59 -23.58 11.61
CA LEU A 48 11.12 -23.69 13.00
C LEU A 48 9.64 -23.35 13.20
N VAL A 49 8.96 -22.87 12.17
CA VAL A 49 7.51 -22.63 12.21
C VAL A 49 6.84 -23.96 11.97
N PRO A 50 6.01 -24.45 12.91
CA PRO A 50 5.33 -25.71 12.73
C PRO A 50 4.41 -25.60 11.51
N PRO A 51 4.40 -26.62 10.62
CA PRO A 51 3.44 -26.64 9.52
C PRO A 51 2.03 -26.56 10.11
N ARG A 52 1.21 -25.65 9.60
CA ARG A 52 -0.21 -25.67 9.95
C ARG A 52 -0.81 -26.91 9.32
N HIS A 53 -1.17 -27.90 10.13
CA HIS A 53 -2.09 -28.94 9.70
C HIS A 53 -3.36 -28.22 9.23
N LYS A 54 -3.63 -28.26 7.93
CA LYS A 54 -4.98 -28.01 7.44
C LYS A 54 -5.75 -29.21 7.96
N GLU A 55 -6.37 -29.06 9.13
CA GLU A 55 -7.27 -30.08 9.62
C GLU A 55 -8.33 -30.29 8.54
N GLU A 56 -8.23 -31.48 7.97
CA GLU A 56 -9.23 -32.22 7.25
C GLU A 56 -10.54 -32.17 8.03
N HIS A 57 -11.35 -31.16 7.74
CA HIS A 57 -12.75 -31.14 8.12
C HIS A 57 -13.59 -30.81 6.89
N ALA A 58 -14.11 -31.91 6.31
CA ALA A 58 -15.41 -32.10 5.66
C ALA A 58 -15.89 -31.07 4.63
#